data_AF-A0A1I2BML3-F1
#
_entry.id   AF-A0A1I2BML3-F1
#
_cell.length_a   1.000
_cell.length_b   1.000
_cell.length_c   1.000
_cell.angle_alpha   90.00
_cell.angle_beta   90.00
_cell.angle_gamma   90.00
#
_symmetry.space_group_name_H-M   'P 1'
#
loop_
_entity.id
_entity.type
_entity.pdbx_description
1 polymer ?
#
loop_
_entity_poly.entity_id
_entity_poly.type
_entity_poly.pdbx_seq_one_letter_code
_entity_poly.pdbx_strand_id
1 'polypeptide(L)' 'MNLAARKYNFIQELTKIDENLLEKLEIILRTSKKDWFVDLNSEEKLEIEIGLKQAENDEFINHETVMNRFSKWR' A
#
# COMPACT_ATOMS: atom_id res chain seq x y z
N MET A 1 21.48 9.92 -13.58
CA MET A 1 21.97 10.12 -12.19
C MET A 1 22.64 8.84 -11.71
N ASN A 2 23.84 8.93 -11.13
CA ASN A 2 24.53 7.79 -10.50
C ASN A 2 23.81 7.41 -9.19
N LEU A 3 23.61 6.11 -8.94
CA LEU A 3 23.00 5.57 -7.71
C LEU A 3 23.69 6.10 -6.45
N ALA A 4 25.02 6.25 -6.46
CA ALA A 4 25.77 6.80 -5.34
C ALA A 4 25.35 8.25 -5.02
N ALA A 5 25.20 9.09 -6.06
CA ALA A 5 24.77 10.47 -5.90
C ALA A 5 23.33 10.56 -5.38
N ARG A 6 22.44 9.67 -5.83
CA ARG A 6 21.05 9.60 -5.35
C ARG A 6 20.98 9.19 -3.88
N LYS A 7 21.78 8.20 -3.45
CA LYS A 7 21.87 7.78 -2.05
C LYS A 7 22.40 8.90 -1.16
N TYR A 8 23.43 9.62 -1.62
CA TYR A 8 23.99 10.75 -0.90
C TYR A 8 22.96 11.86 -0.68
N ASN A 9 22.25 12.28 -1.74
CA ASN A 9 21.22 13.31 -1.63
C ASN A 9 20.09 12.89 -0.68
N PHE A 10 19.68 11.63 -0.72
CA PHE A 10 18.64 11.12 0.18
C PHE A 10 19.07 11.19 1.65
N ILE A 11 20.31 10.84 1.97
CA ILE A 11 20.85 10.98 3.35
C ILE A 11 20.81 12.44 3.81
N GLN A 12 21.11 13.40 2.91
CA GLN A 12 21.02 14.83 3.21
C GLN A 12 19.58 15.32 3.43
N GLU A 13 18.59 14.67 2.85
CA GLU A 13 17.18 14.99 3.08
C GLU A 13 16.69 14.43 4.41
N LEU A 14 17.15 13.23 4.80
CA LEU A 14 16.81 12.61 6.08
C LEU A 14 17.25 13.42 7.31
N THR A 15 18.25 14.30 7.18
CA THR A 15 18.65 15.18 8.29
C THR A 15 17.71 16.36 8.53
N LYS A 16 16.78 16.61 7.61
CA LYS A 16 15.87 17.77 7.64
C LYS A 16 14.42 17.40 7.97
N ILE A 17 14.10 16.11 8.03
CA ILE A 17 12.73 15.65 8.32
C ILE A 17 12.45 15.63 9.82
N ASP A 18 11.18 15.78 10.19
CA ASP A 18 10.73 15.66 11.57
C ASP A 18 10.70 14.20 12.05
N GLU A 19 10.61 14.02 13.37
CA GLU A 19 10.65 12.72 14.05
C GLU A 19 9.51 11.78 13.61
N ASN A 20 8.30 12.30 13.44
CA ASN A 20 7.13 11.51 13.04
C ASN A 20 7.23 11.03 11.59
N LEU A 21 7.78 11.85 10.69
CA LEU A 21 8.06 11.44 9.32
C LEU A 21 9.21 10.43 9.25
N LEU A 22 10.26 10.61 10.07
CA LEU A 22 11.36 9.66 10.19
C LEU A 22 10.88 8.29 10.68
N GLU A 23 10.05 8.25 11.71
CA GLU A 23 9.49 7.01 12.27
C GLU A 23 8.69 6.22 11.22
N LYS A 24 7.82 6.90 10.46
CA LYS A 24 7.07 6.26 9.35
C LYS A 24 8.00 5.71 8.28
N LEU A 25 9.06 6.45 7.96
CA LEU A 25 10.03 6.06 6.95
C LEU A 25 10.87 4.86 7.41
N GLU A 26 11.24 4.80 8.69
CA GLU A 26 11.86 3.63 9.31
C GLU A 26 10.95 2.40 9.26
N ILE A 27 9.66 2.56 9.58
CA ILE A 27 8.67 1.47 9.47
C ILE A 27 8.63 0.96 8.03
N ILE A 28 8.52 1.86 7.04
CA ILE A 28 8.50 1.46 5.63
C ILE A 28 9.79 0.73 5.24
N LEU A 29 10.97 1.23 5.63
CA LEU A 29 12.25 0.58 5.30
C LEU A 29 12.46 -0.77 5.99
N ARG A 30 11.90 -0.95 7.19
CA ARG A 30 11.93 -2.23 7.93
C ARG A 30 10.94 -3.23 7.33
N THR A 31 9.73 -2.76 7.02
CA THR A 31 8.64 -3.56 6.44
C THR A 31 8.91 -3.89 4.97
N SER A 32 9.59 -3.02 4.21
CA SER A 32 9.89 -3.23 2.78
C SER A 32 10.80 -4.42 2.49
N LYS A 33 11.33 -5.09 3.54
CA LYS A 33 12.08 -6.34 3.38
C LYS A 33 11.20 -7.58 3.33
N LYS A 34 9.95 -7.50 3.82
CA LYS A 34 9.02 -8.62 3.83
C LYS A 34 7.80 -8.23 3.03
N ASP A 35 7.57 -8.95 1.94
CA ASP A 35 6.34 -8.80 1.16
C ASP A 35 5.15 -9.19 2.05
N TRP A 36 4.26 -8.24 2.29
CA TRP A 36 3.05 -8.44 3.12
C TRP A 36 2.17 -9.55 2.55
N PHE A 37 2.24 -9.79 1.24
CA PHE A 37 1.51 -10.87 0.57
C PHE A 37 1.90 -12.24 1.11
N VAL A 38 3.14 -12.42 1.60
CA VAL A 38 3.60 -13.70 2.17
C VAL A 38 2.80 -14.08 3.41
N ASP A 39 2.40 -13.08 4.21
CA ASP A 39 1.73 -13.26 5.50
C ASP A 39 0.22 -13.54 5.38
N LEU A 40 -0.35 -13.37 4.18
CA LEU A 40 -1.75 -13.69 3.93
C LEU A 40 -2.00 -15.20 3.89
N ASN A 41 -3.15 -15.59 4.42
CA ASN A 41 -3.64 -16.96 4.32
C ASN A 41 -4.15 -17.25 2.89
N SER A 42 -4.44 -18.52 2.59
CA SER A 42 -4.82 -18.95 1.24
C SER A 42 -6.13 -18.33 0.74
N GLU A 43 -7.08 -18.06 1.63
CA GLU A 43 -8.37 -17.45 1.30
C GLU A 43 -8.19 -15.97 0.94
N GLU A 44 -7.43 -15.24 1.75
CA GLU A 44 -7.08 -13.83 1.49
C GLU A 44 -6.34 -13.66 0.15
N LYS A 45 -5.39 -14.57 -0.14
CA LYS A 45 -4.69 -14.58 -1.44
C LYS A 45 -5.65 -14.86 -2.60
N LEU A 46 -6.58 -15.79 -2.44
CA LEU A 46 -7.57 -16.12 -3.46
C LEU A 46 -8.50 -14.94 -3.75
N GLU A 47 -8.97 -14.25 -2.72
CA GLU A 47 -9.82 -13.05 -2.85
C GLU A 47 -9.11 -11.94 -3.63
N ILE A 48 -7.80 -11.74 -3.40
CA ILE A 48 -7.00 -10.77 -4.17
C ILE A 48 -6.96 -11.16 -5.65
N GLU A 49 -6.67 -12.42 -5.96
CA GLU A 49 -6.64 -12.91 -7.35
C GLU A 49 -8.00 -12.78 -8.06
N ILE A 50 -9.09 -13.02 -7.33
CA ILE A 50 -10.45 -12.78 -7.84
C ILE A 50 -10.65 -11.29 -8.13
N GLY A 51 -10.31 -10.41 -7.18
CA GLY A 51 -10.45 -8.97 -7.35
C GLY A 51 -9.62 -8.41 -8.51
N LEU A 52 -8.41 -8.94 -8.73
CA LEU A 52 -7.57 -8.58 -9.89
C LEU A 52 -8.23 -8.97 -11.21
N LYS A 53 -8.76 -10.19 -11.32
CA LYS A 53 -9.48 -10.64 -12.52
C LYS A 53 -10.75 -9.84 -12.79
N GLN A 54 -11.50 -9.52 -11.73
CA GLN A 54 -12.69 -8.65 -11.82
C GLN A 54 -12.30 -7.27 -12.36
N ALA A 55 -11.20 -6.71 -11.87
CA ALA A 55 -10.70 -5.41 -12.34
C ALA A 55 -10.25 -5.46 -13.81
N GLU A 56 -9.60 -6.54 -14.25
CA GLU A 56 -9.24 -6.76 -15.65
C GLU A 56 -10.45 -6.87 -16.58
N ASN A 57 -11.57 -7.36 -16.06
CA ASN A 57 -12.84 -7.50 -16.79
C ASN A 57 -13.77 -6.26 -16.68
N ASP A 58 -13.29 -5.14 -16.12
CA ASP A 58 -14.10 -3.95 -15.84
C ASP A 58 -15.31 -4.21 -14.90
N GLU A 59 -15.24 -5.24 -14.05
CA GLU A 59 -16.30 -5.64 -13.11
C GLU A 59 -16.29 -4.77 -11.83
N PHE A 60 -16.29 -3.45 -12.00
CA PHE A 60 -16.35 -2.50 -10.90
C PHE A 60 -17.79 -2.13 -10.54
N ILE A 61 -18.01 -1.79 -9.27
CA ILE A 61 -19.27 -1.23 -8.79
C ILE A 61 -19.00 0.20 -8.31
N ASN A 62 -19.86 1.13 -8.72
CA ASN A 62 -19.77 2.52 -8.26
C ASN A 62 -19.87 2.58 -6.72
N HIS A 63 -19.01 3.39 -6.11
CA HIS A 63 -19.00 3.66 -4.68
C HIS A 63 -20.40 4.00 -4.12
N GLU A 64 -21.17 4.84 -4.81
CA GLU A 64 -22.53 5.21 -4.38
C GLU A 64 -23.46 3.98 -4.27
N THR A 65 -23.39 3.09 -5.26
CA THR A 65 -24.15 1.83 -5.28
C THR A 65 -23.77 0.92 -4.12
N VAL A 66 -22.48 0.85 -3.77
CA VAL A 66 -21.99 0.08 -2.61
C VAL A 66 -22.54 0.68 -1.31
N MET A 67 -22.38 1.99 -1.13
CA MET A 67 -22.81 2.69 0.09
C MET A 67 -24.32 2.64 0.31
N ASN A 68 -25.11 2.62 -0.76
CA ASN A 68 -26.56 2.45 -0.67
C ASN A 68 -26.98 1.14 0.02
N ARG A 69 -26.20 0.06 -0.08
CA ARG A 69 -26.48 -1.21 0.64
C ARG A 69 -26.42 -1.05 2.17
N PHE A 70 -25.64 -0.08 2.64
CA PHE A 70 -25.44 0.19 4.06
C PHE A 70 -26.37 1.27 4.61
N SER A 71 -27.17 1.92 3.75
CA SER A 71 -28.09 3.00 4.12
C SER A 71 -29.06 2.63 5.26
N LYS A 72 -29.43 1.34 5.38
CA LYS A 72 -30.36 0.84 6.39
C LYS A 72 -29.81 0.82 7.83
N TRP A 73 -28.50 0.98 8.00
CA TRP A 73 -27.84 1.04 9.32
C TRP A 73 -27.40 2.46 9.69
N ARG A 74 -27.93 3.45 8.98
CA ARG A 74 -27.66 4.86 9.22
C ARG A 74 -28.62 5.44 10.26
#